data_AF-A0AAV7X9W7-F1
#
_entry.id   AF-A0AAV7X9W7-F1
#
_cell.length_a   1.000
_cell.length_b   1.000
_cell.length_c   1.000
_cell.angle_alpha   90.00
_cell.angle_beta   90.00
_cell.angle_gamma   90.00
#
_symmetry.space_group_name_H-M   'P 1'
#
loop_
_entity.id
_entity.type
_entity.pdbx_description
1 polymer ?
#
loop_
_entity_poly.entity_id
_entity_poly.type
_entity_poly.pdbx_seq_one_letter_code
_entity_poly.pdbx_strand_id
1 'polypeptide(L)'
;MAGADLVIAWVDGAGLAHARDYWADQNGTPTLDKAQDWSVVGAVENDTHTVVRLARPLRTRHVMDVAIQPGPTRVIFSWSDADPGQAPHYHGKEQRGVCEVHLLADSASTPTWAHRRAPVVALAAWALVLPCLVRSPL
;
A
#
# COMPACT_ATOMS: atom_id res chain seq x y z
N MET A 1 -2.67 -14.43 -14.76
CA MET A 1 -1.52 -13.56 -14.47
C MET A 1 -1.09 -12.82 -15.72
N ALA A 2 -1.22 -13.40 -16.92
CA ALA A 2 -1.03 -12.67 -18.18
C ALA A 2 -1.73 -11.31 -18.18
N GLY A 3 -1.01 -10.27 -18.60
CA GLY A 3 -1.44 -8.88 -18.62
C GLY A 3 -1.29 -8.14 -17.28
N ALA A 4 -0.59 -8.69 -16.29
CA ALA A 4 -0.47 -8.08 -14.96
C ALA A 4 0.79 -7.23 -14.79
N ASP A 5 0.59 -6.06 -14.18
CA ASP A 5 1.58 -5.19 -13.56
C ASP A 5 1.81 -5.67 -12.12
N LEU A 6 3.06 -6.01 -11.79
CA LEU A 6 3.42 -6.79 -10.60
C LEU A 6 4.56 -6.12 -9.83
N VAL A 7 4.41 -6.09 -8.51
CA VAL A 7 5.53 -5.81 -7.60
C VAL A 7 5.82 -7.03 -6.75
N ILE A 8 7.10 -7.35 -6.62
CA ILE A 8 7.59 -8.40 -5.73
C ILE A 8 8.46 -7.74 -4.67
N ALA A 9 8.10 -7.95 -3.41
CA ALA A 9 8.78 -7.35 -2.29
C ALA A 9 9.05 -8.37 -1.19
N TRP A 10 10.19 -8.23 -0.53
CA TRP A 10 10.67 -9.15 0.52
C TRP A 10 11.59 -8.40 1.49
N VAL A 11 11.90 -9.03 2.62
CA VAL A 11 12.93 -8.58 3.56
C VAL A 11 14.03 -9.64 3.57
N ASP A 12 15.26 -9.25 3.32
CA ASP A 12 16.36 -10.22 3.29
C ASP A 12 16.83 -10.60 4.71
N GLY A 13 17.70 -11.60 4.79
CA GLY A 13 18.28 -12.05 6.07
C GLY A 13 19.10 -11.01 6.84
N ALA A 14 19.41 -9.84 6.27
CA ALA A 14 20.02 -8.71 6.96
C ALA A 14 18.97 -7.69 7.48
N GLY A 15 17.67 -7.95 7.26
CA GLY A 15 16.57 -7.06 7.61
C GLY A 15 16.37 -5.92 6.60
N LEU A 16 17.01 -5.97 5.42
CA LEU A 16 16.85 -4.96 4.39
C LEU A 16 15.66 -5.31 3.49
N ALA A 17 14.78 -4.34 3.29
CA ALA A 17 13.61 -4.51 2.44
C ALA A 17 13.92 -4.20 0.97
N HIS A 18 13.38 -5.03 0.09
CA HIS A 18 13.54 -4.94 -1.35
C HIS A 18 12.18 -4.90 -2.03
N ALA A 19 12.11 -4.22 -3.18
CA ALA A 19 10.99 -4.30 -4.09
C ALA A 19 11.51 -4.25 -5.53
N ARG A 20 10.89 -5.03 -6.41
CA ARG A 20 11.17 -5.04 -7.85
C ARG A 20 9.87 -5.08 -8.64
N ASP A 21 9.86 -4.30 -9.71
CA ASP A 21 8.75 -4.13 -10.64
C ASP A 21 8.87 -5.12 -11.80
N TYR A 22 7.76 -5.74 -12.16
CA TYR A 22 7.67 -6.84 -13.11
C TYR A 22 6.41 -6.72 -13.98
N TRP A 23 6.52 -7.22 -15.20
CA TRP A 23 5.39 -7.38 -16.11
C TRP A 23 5.22 -8.86 -16.50
N ALA A 24 3.98 -9.34 -16.48
CA ALA A 24 3.63 -10.68 -16.94
C ALA A 24 2.93 -10.65 -18.30
N ASP A 25 3.64 -10.99 -19.38
CA ASP A 25 3.07 -11.14 -20.72
C ASP A 25 2.21 -12.41 -20.87
N GLN A 26 2.54 -13.44 -20.11
CA GLN A 26 1.89 -14.75 -20.14
C GLN A 26 1.70 -15.33 -18.73
N ASN A 27 1.06 -16.51 -18.65
CA ASN A 27 0.98 -17.26 -17.39
C ASN A 27 2.28 -18.06 -17.17
N GLY A 28 3.35 -17.36 -16.80
CA GLY A 28 4.68 -17.93 -16.56
C GLY A 28 5.52 -17.02 -15.66
N THR A 29 6.84 -17.20 -15.64
CA THR A 29 7.72 -16.30 -14.88
C THR A 29 7.62 -14.88 -15.44
N PRO A 30 7.30 -13.86 -14.62
CA PRO A 30 7.19 -12.50 -15.11
C PRO A 30 8.57 -11.92 -15.44
N THR A 31 8.60 -10.95 -16.35
CA THR A 31 9.83 -10.29 -16.80
C THR A 31 10.06 -9.04 -15.95
N LEU A 32 11.31 -8.80 -15.54
CA LEU A 32 11.68 -7.58 -14.81
C LEU A 32 11.40 -6.37 -15.70
N ASP A 33 10.68 -5.38 -15.16
CA ASP A 33 10.38 -4.16 -15.91
C ASP A 33 11.63 -3.27 -16.02
N LYS A 34 11.78 -2.61 -17.17
CA LYS A 34 12.85 -1.63 -17.44
C LYS A 34 12.65 -0.35 -16.64
N ALA A 35 11.40 0.02 -16.38
CA ALA A 35 11.06 1.07 -15.43
C ALA A 35 10.76 0.41 -14.07
N GLN A 36 11.19 1.02 -12.98
CA GLN A 36 10.89 0.54 -11.63
C GLN A 36 10.08 1.64 -10.95
N ASP A 37 8.76 1.49 -10.92
CA ASP A 37 7.84 2.55 -10.48
C ASP A 37 7.42 2.40 -9.01
N TRP A 38 7.80 1.28 -8.38
CA TRP A 38 7.55 1.00 -6.97
C TRP A 38 8.74 1.37 -6.08
N SER A 39 8.43 1.87 -4.88
CA SER A 39 9.40 2.18 -3.83
C SER A 39 8.98 1.59 -2.50
N VAL A 40 9.95 1.12 -1.70
CA VAL A 40 9.71 0.69 -0.33
C VAL A 40 9.65 1.90 0.59
N VAL A 41 8.57 2.05 1.34
CA VAL A 41 8.41 3.13 2.34
C VAL A 41 8.59 2.64 3.78
N GLY A 42 8.63 1.33 3.99
CA GLY A 42 8.96 0.71 5.26
C GLY A 42 8.70 -0.80 5.23
N ALA A 43 9.35 -1.53 6.11
CA ALA A 43 9.10 -2.95 6.26
C ALA A 43 9.35 -3.42 7.70
N VAL A 44 8.72 -4.54 8.03
CA VAL A 44 9.02 -5.31 9.24
C VAL A 44 8.84 -6.78 8.92
N GLU A 45 9.76 -7.60 9.40
CA GLU A 45 9.67 -9.05 9.38
C GLU A 45 9.81 -9.58 10.79
N ASN A 46 8.99 -10.57 11.13
CA ASN A 46 9.07 -11.30 12.39
C ASN A 46 8.74 -12.78 12.15
N ASP A 47 8.80 -13.57 13.21
CA ASP A 47 8.61 -15.03 13.18
C ASP A 47 7.29 -15.51 12.56
N THR A 48 6.30 -14.62 12.38
CA THR A 48 4.99 -14.98 11.86
C THR A 48 4.71 -14.40 10.48
N HIS A 49 5.17 -13.18 10.21
CA HIS A 49 4.79 -12.46 8.99
C HIS A 49 5.83 -11.41 8.59
N THR A 50 5.85 -11.14 7.29
CA THR A 50 6.56 -10.03 6.66
C THR A 50 5.54 -8.99 6.20
N VAL A 51 5.75 -7.73 6.55
CA VAL A 51 4.95 -6.59 6.10
C VAL A 51 5.87 -5.65 5.36
N VAL A 52 5.64 -5.46 4.05
CA VAL A 52 6.30 -4.43 3.26
C VAL A 52 5.28 -3.38 2.83
N ARG A 53 5.59 -2.12 3.12
CA ARG A 53 4.81 -0.97 2.70
C ARG A 53 5.45 -0.39 1.44
N LEU A 54 4.64 -0.25 0.40
CA LEU A 54 5.07 0.18 -0.92
C LEU A 54 4.37 1.48 -1.33
N ALA A 55 5.01 2.25 -2.20
CA ALA A 55 4.42 3.41 -2.86
C ALA A 55 4.73 3.41 -4.35
N ARG A 56 3.75 3.80 -5.17
CA ARG A 56 3.88 4.03 -6.62
C ARG A 56 3.00 5.20 -7.07
N PRO A 57 3.29 5.84 -8.21
CA PRO A 57 2.35 6.75 -8.87
C PRO A 57 1.06 6.04 -9.31
N LEU A 58 -0.09 6.73 -9.25
CA LEU A 58 -1.37 6.21 -9.76
C LEU A 58 -1.34 5.96 -11.28
N ARG A 59 -0.57 6.79 -12.00
CA ARG A 59 -0.27 6.62 -13.42
C ARG A 59 1.23 6.74 -13.60
N THR A 60 1.84 5.68 -14.08
CA THR A 60 3.24 5.66 -14.50
C THR A 60 3.33 6.12 -15.96
N ARG A 61 4.54 6.20 -16.50
CA ARG A 61 4.76 6.60 -17.91
C ARG A 61 4.92 5.40 -18.85
N HIS A 62 4.96 4.20 -18.31
CA HIS A 62 5.22 2.99 -19.07
C HIS A 62 3.92 2.37 -19.58
N VAL A 63 3.92 1.91 -20.83
CA VAL A 63 2.70 1.48 -21.54
C VAL A 63 2.15 0.14 -21.09
N MET A 64 2.97 -0.66 -20.41
CA MET A 64 2.59 -1.98 -19.91
C MET A 64 1.97 -1.90 -18.51
N ASP A 65 2.10 -0.76 -17.83
CA ASP A 65 1.64 -0.63 -16.46
C ASP A 65 0.14 -0.35 -16.40
N VAL A 66 -0.51 -0.89 -15.37
CA VAL A 66 -1.94 -0.71 -15.18
C VAL A 66 -2.17 0.54 -14.35
N ALA A 67 -2.75 1.58 -14.97
CA ALA A 67 -3.14 2.79 -14.25
C ALA A 67 -4.16 2.50 -13.15
N ILE A 68 -3.88 2.95 -11.93
CA ILE A 68 -4.81 2.90 -10.80
C ILE A 68 -5.85 4.02 -10.99
N GLN A 69 -7.12 3.64 -11.12
CA GLN A 69 -8.24 4.54 -11.37
C GLN A 69 -9.41 4.23 -10.42
N PRO A 70 -10.37 5.14 -10.23
CA PRO A 70 -11.59 4.84 -9.51
C PRO A 70 -12.33 3.64 -10.10
N GLY A 71 -12.97 2.86 -9.23
CA GLY A 71 -13.69 1.64 -9.59
C GLY A 71 -13.02 0.34 -9.12
N PRO A 72 -13.64 -0.81 -9.45
CA PRO A 72 -13.12 -2.11 -9.04
C PRO A 72 -11.80 -2.41 -9.75
N THR A 73 -10.80 -2.79 -8.96
CA THR A 73 -9.50 -3.28 -9.43
C THR A 73 -9.37 -4.75 -9.05
N ARG A 74 -9.11 -5.60 -10.05
CA ARG A 74 -8.79 -7.01 -9.81
C ARG A 74 -7.34 -7.12 -9.35
N VAL A 75 -7.15 -7.51 -8.09
CA VAL A 75 -5.82 -7.74 -7.50
C VAL A 75 -5.55 -9.23 -7.49
N ILE A 76 -4.41 -9.62 -8.04
CA ILE A 76 -3.83 -10.94 -7.87
C ILE A 76 -2.71 -10.84 -6.85
N PHE A 77 -2.55 -11.88 -6.04
CA PHE A 77 -1.49 -11.92 -5.04
C PHE A 77 -0.96 -13.34 -4.89
N SER A 78 0.26 -13.43 -4.41
CA SER A 78 0.94 -14.67 -4.05
C SER A 78 1.97 -14.38 -2.97
N TRP A 79 2.41 -15.43 -2.29
CA TRP A 79 3.44 -15.33 -1.26
C TRP A 79 4.32 -16.56 -1.27
N SER A 80 5.47 -16.46 -0.61
CA SER A 80 6.40 -17.57 -0.41
C SER A 80 7.15 -17.39 0.89
N ASP A 81 7.59 -18.50 1.48
CA ASP A 81 8.41 -18.53 2.71
C ASP A 81 9.91 -18.35 2.41
N ALA A 82 10.28 -18.15 1.14
CA ALA A 82 11.65 -17.99 0.70
C ALA A 82 11.83 -16.69 -0.10
N ASP A 83 12.94 -16.01 0.14
CA ASP A 83 13.36 -14.84 -0.63
C ASP A 83 13.49 -15.17 -2.12
N PRO A 84 13.14 -14.23 -3.03
CA PRO A 84 13.41 -14.42 -4.44
C PRO A 84 14.92 -14.44 -4.66
N GLY A 85 15.41 -15.42 -5.42
CA GLY A 85 16.80 -15.47 -5.85
C GLY A 85 17.09 -14.41 -6.93
N GLN A 86 17.66 -14.84 -8.06
CA GLN A 86 17.85 -13.93 -9.20
C GLN A 86 16.54 -13.56 -9.90
N ALA A 87 15.54 -14.45 -9.82
CA ALA A 87 14.22 -14.30 -10.42
C ALA A 87 13.14 -14.89 -9.50
N PRO A 88 11.87 -14.48 -9.67
CA PRO A 88 10.76 -15.04 -8.92
C PRO A 88 10.57 -16.54 -9.19
N HIS A 89 10.41 -17.33 -8.14
CA HIS A 89 10.02 -18.74 -8.25
C HIS A 89 8.51 -18.93 -8.17
N TYR A 90 8.05 -20.11 -8.57
CA TYR A 90 6.63 -20.44 -8.54
C TYR A 90 6.15 -20.66 -7.10
N HIS A 91 5.17 -19.87 -6.67
CA HIS A 91 4.51 -19.90 -5.35
C HIS A 91 3.55 -21.10 -5.13
N GLY A 92 3.58 -22.12 -5.99
CA GLY A 92 2.65 -23.25 -5.86
C GLY A 92 1.17 -22.89 -6.15
N LYS A 93 0.28 -23.87 -5.93
CA LYS A 93 -1.17 -23.69 -6.16
C LYS A 93 -1.90 -23.08 -4.97
N GLU A 94 -1.37 -23.29 -3.76
CA GLU A 94 -2.01 -22.90 -2.49
C GLU A 94 -1.62 -21.48 -2.03
N GLN A 95 -0.44 -20.97 -2.41
CA GLN A 95 0.07 -19.66 -1.95
C GLN A 95 -0.23 -18.55 -2.95
N ARG A 96 -1.48 -18.45 -3.38
CA ARG A 96 -1.94 -17.42 -4.31
C ARG A 96 -3.44 -17.17 -4.21
N GLY A 97 -3.88 -16.02 -4.70
CA GLY A 97 -5.29 -15.69 -4.76
C GLY A 97 -5.60 -14.56 -5.73
N VAL A 98 -6.89 -14.25 -5.78
CA VAL A 98 -7.43 -13.13 -6.53
C VAL A 98 -8.58 -12.53 -5.75
N CYS A 99 -8.66 -11.21 -5.73
CA CYS A 99 -9.77 -10.46 -5.15
C CYS A 99 -10.07 -9.22 -5.99
N GLU A 100 -11.21 -8.62 -5.72
CA GLU A 100 -11.58 -7.32 -6.29
C GLU A 100 -11.63 -6.30 -5.15
N VAL A 101 -10.98 -5.16 -5.35
CA VAL A 101 -10.90 -4.08 -4.36
C VAL A 101 -11.06 -2.73 -5.05
N HIS A 102 -11.59 -1.75 -4.33
CA HIS A 102 -11.62 -0.36 -4.78
C HIS A 102 -10.39 0.34 -4.19
N LEU A 103 -9.34 0.52 -5.00
CA LEU A 103 -8.07 1.14 -4.56
C LEU A 103 -8.20 2.65 -4.34
N LEU A 104 -9.11 3.28 -5.07
CA LEU A 104 -9.46 4.69 -4.91
C LEU A 104 -10.93 4.79 -4.52
N ALA A 105 -11.24 5.73 -3.62
CA ALA A 105 -12.61 6.04 -3.27
C ALA A 105 -13.38 6.47 -4.52
N ASP A 106 -14.63 6.03 -4.63
CA ASP A 106 -15.49 6.44 -5.72
C ASP A 106 -15.86 7.92 -5.54
N SER A 107 -15.53 8.73 -6.54
CA SER A 107 -15.86 10.17 -6.59
C SER A 107 -17.37 10.45 -6.47
N ALA A 108 -18.20 9.41 -6.59
CA ALA A 108 -19.66 9.49 -6.53
C ALA A 108 -20.25 9.45 -5.11
N SER A 109 -19.46 9.15 -4.07
CA SER A 109 -19.93 9.24 -2.69
C SER A 109 -19.91 10.69 -2.19
N THR A 110 -20.74 11.54 -2.81
CA THR A 110 -21.09 12.82 -2.17
C THR A 110 -21.85 12.44 -0.90
N PRO A 111 -21.33 12.69 0.32
CA PRO A 111 -22.15 12.50 1.50
C PRO A 111 -23.35 13.41 1.34
N THR A 112 -24.56 12.85 1.29
CA THR A 112 -25.82 13.58 1.34
C THR A 112 -26.04 14.14 2.75
N TRP A 113 -25.05 14.82 3.32
CA TRP A 113 -25.31 15.85 4.31
C TRP A 113 -25.77 17.09 3.56
N ALA A 114 -27.03 17.06 3.16
CA ALA A 114 -27.74 18.27 2.78
C ALA A 114 -27.66 19.25 3.96
N HIS A 115 -27.28 20.49 3.65
CA HIS A 115 -27.18 21.63 4.55
C HIS A 115 -28.23 21.63 5.68
N ARG A 116 -27.85 21.20 6.88
CA ARG A 116 -28.30 21.88 8.09
C ARG A 116 -27.22 22.89 8.45
N ARG A 117 -27.48 24.15 8.14
CA ARG A 117 -26.71 25.27 8.68
C ARG A 117 -26.77 25.16 10.21
N ALA A 118 -25.66 24.85 10.85
CA ALA A 118 -25.49 25.18 12.25
C ALA A 118 -25.32 26.71 12.33
N PRO A 119 -26.10 27.44 13.15
CA PRO A 119 -25.77 28.82 13.43
C PRO A 119 -24.44 28.82 14.19
N VAL A 120 -23.49 29.62 13.70
CA VAL A 120 -22.26 29.94 14.41
C VAL A 120 -22.66 30.67 15.70
N VAL A 121 -22.47 30.04 16.85
CA VAL A 121 -22.38 30.76 18.13
C VAL A 121 -20.91 30.71 18.54
N ALA A 122 -20.19 31.77 18.15
CA ALA A 122 -18.92 32.10 18.75
C ALA A 122 -19.19 32.60 20.18
N LEU A 123 -18.76 31.84 21.17
CA LEU A 123 -18.60 32.32 22.54
C LEU A 123 -17.10 32.28 22.84
N ALA A 124 -16.47 33.43 22.69
CA ALA A 124 -15.14 33.69 23.23
C ALA A 124 -15.29 33.85 24.75
N ALA A 125 -14.54 33.06 25.51
CA ALA A 125 -14.28 33.32 26.92
C ALA A 125 -12.77 33.26 27.13
N TRP A 126 -12.18 34.43 27.34
CA TRP A 126 -10.86 34.57 27.94
C TRP A 126 -11.02 34.49 29.46
N ALA A 127 -10.24 33.63 30.11
CA ALA A 127 -9.93 33.77 31.53
C ALA A 127 -8.46 33.41 31.78
N LEU A 128 -7.82 34.33 32.49
CA LEU A 128 -6.41 34.52 32.77
C LEU A 128 -6.00 33.75 34.04
N VAL A 129 -4.75 33.23 34.03
CA VAL A 129 -3.82 32.92 35.17
C VAL A 129 -4.26 31.97 36.31
N LEU A 130 -3.41 31.21 37.02
CA LEU A 130 -1.96 31.19 37.31
C LEU A 130 -1.53 29.73 37.67
N PRO A 131 -0.22 29.44 37.80
CA PRO A 131 0.34 28.11 38.00
C PRO A 131 0.35 27.69 39.47
N CYS A 132 0.32 26.39 39.74
CA CYS A 132 0.80 25.83 41.00
C CYS A 132 1.90 24.81 40.72
N LEU A 133 3.09 25.18 41.22
CA LEU A 133 4.31 24.38 41.29
C LEU A 133 4.19 23.28 42.37
N VAL A 134 4.91 22.16 42.14
CA VAL A 134 5.63 21.32 43.14
C VAL A 134 4.75 20.28 43.88
N ARG A 135 5.09 18.97 43.98
CA ARG A 135 6.37 18.33 44.36
C ARG A 135 6.43 16.82 43.96
N SER A 136 7.58 16.43 43.38
CA SER A 136 8.42 15.21 43.44
C SER A 136 8.08 13.94 44.28
N PRO A 137 8.83 12.82 44.06
CA PRO A 137 8.30 11.45 43.90
C PRO A 137 8.45 10.54 45.13
N LEU A 138 7.94 9.31 44.99
CA LEU A 138 8.52 8.08 45.54
C LEU A 138 8.83 7.13 44.38
#